data_AF-A0A290Q8U0-F1
#
_entry.id   AF-A0A290Q8U0-F1
#
_cell.length_a   1.000
_cell.length_b   1.000
_cell.length_c   1.000
_cell.angle_alpha   90.00
_cell.angle_beta   90.00
_cell.angle_gamma   90.00
#
_symmetry.space_group_name_H-M   'P 1'
#
loop_
_entity.id
_entity.type
_entity.pdbx_description
1 polymer ?
#
loop_
_entity_poly.entity_id
_entity_poly.type
_entity_poly.pdbx_seq_one_letter_code
_entity_poly.pdbx_strand_id
1 'polypeptide(L)'
;MQKFLTVFAALIGLVVASATSRAQGAPDIGPINVAGANTIAVSISGEGELASLARKAFDVHGRYRVVASGGAFDIGFASVSPTQVRVDIRKGGAVALSQTVSGANTRNALYRAADVAVKATSGGLNGFFASKLAFVSNRSGSDEIYVSDLFLGDATAVTQQKSNVLSPRWSPDGTRLVYTSFFKSGFPDIFVIDLAARRWNVFVSMKGTNSGARFSPDGSQVAMVLSGGGNPDIYVSNSQGKGISKRTNSAGVKSSPCFSPDGSRIVYAGEPGPQLYVMPASGGTAQRVTNGGSTYCAEPDWSRADPNKIVFTMRDGKRFQIGVLDLRTGQSKKVSAAPFDAVEPSWLDDGRHVVYTARSANNRRLCILDTETGKSTPIASVSSEKGSPWLQ
;
A
#
# COMPACT_ATOMS: atom_id res chain seq x y z
N MET A 1 35.32 52.11 31.48
CA MET A 1 34.65 52.67 30.29
C MET A 1 33.49 51.76 29.92
N GLN A 2 32.28 52.13 30.32
CA GLN A 2 31.05 51.36 30.16
C GLN A 2 30.01 52.34 29.62
N LYS A 3 29.41 52.05 28.45
CA LYS A 3 28.42 52.93 27.82
C LYS A 3 27.02 52.27 27.84
N PHE A 4 26.13 52.93 28.58
CA PHE A 4 24.72 53.32 28.29
C PHE A 4 23.74 52.27 27.71
N LEU A 5 22.71 51.89 28.50
CA LEU A 5 21.31 52.40 28.52
C LEU A 5 20.43 51.72 27.44
N THR A 6 19.24 51.19 27.71
CA THR A 6 18.04 51.95 28.13
C THR A 6 16.92 50.97 28.54
N VAL A 7 16.14 51.34 29.57
CA VAL A 7 14.94 50.65 30.04
C VAL A 7 13.70 51.24 29.38
N PHE A 8 12.74 50.41 28.96
CA PHE A 8 11.32 50.79 28.94
C PHE A 8 10.44 49.56 29.21
N ALA A 9 9.62 49.65 30.25
CA ALA A 9 8.59 48.68 30.60
C ALA A 9 7.25 49.08 29.96
N ALA A 10 6.49 48.11 29.44
CA ALA A 10 5.08 48.30 29.11
C ALA A 10 4.28 47.00 29.27
N LEU A 11 3.21 47.13 30.06
CA LEU A 11 2.02 46.29 30.31
C LEU A 11 1.82 44.99 29.51
N ILE A 12 1.62 43.88 30.24
CA ILE A 12 0.99 42.66 29.77
C ILE A 12 -0.53 42.79 29.96
N GLY A 13 -1.27 43.01 28.87
CA GLY A 13 -2.72 42.89 28.80
C GLY A 13 -3.09 41.53 28.20
N LEU A 14 -3.72 40.68 28.99
CA LEU A 14 -4.20 39.35 28.63
C LEU A 14 -5.45 39.48 27.73
N VAL A 15 -5.36 39.05 26.47
CA VAL A 15 -6.53 38.80 25.61
C VAL A 15 -6.57 37.32 25.27
N VAL A 16 -7.47 36.60 25.93
CA VAL A 16 -7.83 35.23 25.56
C VAL A 16 -8.74 35.30 24.34
N ALA A 17 -8.14 35.24 23.15
CA ALA A 17 -8.90 34.98 21.93
C ALA A 17 -9.09 33.47 21.81
N SER A 18 -10.33 33.01 21.99
CA SER A 18 -10.76 31.65 21.67
C SER A 18 -10.67 31.44 20.15
N ALA A 19 -9.50 31.01 19.69
CA ALA A 19 -9.31 30.56 18.32
C ALA A 19 -10.05 29.23 18.14
N THR A 20 -11.29 29.30 17.67
CA THR A 20 -11.94 28.16 17.03
C THR A 20 -11.16 27.88 15.74
N SER A 21 -10.25 26.89 15.79
CA SER A 21 -9.57 26.42 14.59
C SER A 21 -10.61 25.77 13.67
N ARG A 22 -11.16 26.54 12.73
CA ARG A 22 -11.74 25.97 11.51
C ARG A 22 -10.61 25.25 10.79
N ALA A 23 -10.60 23.92 10.90
CA ALA A 23 -9.86 23.08 9.99
C ALA A 23 -10.36 23.42 8.58
N GLN A 24 -9.58 24.20 7.82
CA GLN A 24 -9.80 24.37 6.40
C GLN A 24 -9.57 23.00 5.78
N GLY A 25 -10.66 22.31 5.46
CA GLY A 25 -10.62 21.05 4.71
C GLY A 25 -9.84 21.29 3.42
N ALA A 26 -8.75 20.55 3.23
CA ALA A 26 -8.06 20.52 1.95
C ALA A 26 -9.07 20.08 0.86
N PRO A 27 -8.99 20.61 -0.37
CA PRO A 27 -9.91 20.24 -1.42
C PRO A 27 -9.84 18.74 -1.68
N ASP A 28 -10.97 18.05 -1.52
CA ASP A 28 -11.11 16.69 -2.01
C ASP A 28 -11.13 16.73 -3.53
N ILE A 29 -10.02 16.30 -4.12
CA ILE A 29 -9.83 16.32 -5.58
C ILE A 29 -10.56 15.16 -6.29
N GLY A 30 -11.33 14.35 -5.56
CA GLY A 30 -12.17 13.31 -6.13
C GLY A 30 -11.40 12.21 -6.87
N PRO A 31 -12.11 11.27 -7.50
CA PRO A 31 -11.50 10.27 -8.38
C PRO A 31 -11.03 10.92 -9.69
N ILE A 32 -9.89 10.46 -10.20
CA ILE A 32 -9.40 10.84 -11.53
C ILE A 32 -9.74 9.72 -12.50
N ASN A 33 -10.59 10.01 -13.48
CA ASN A 33 -10.95 9.08 -14.55
C ASN A 33 -10.19 9.47 -15.82
N VAL A 34 -9.34 8.59 -16.34
CA VAL A 34 -8.80 8.72 -17.69
C VAL A 34 -9.69 7.89 -18.61
N ALA A 35 -10.45 8.56 -19.48
CA ALA A 35 -11.40 7.91 -20.38
C ALA A 35 -10.65 7.05 -21.41
N GLY A 36 -10.97 5.75 -21.48
CA GLY A 36 -10.43 4.88 -22.54
C GLY A 36 -10.49 3.35 -22.36
N ALA A 37 -11.36 2.77 -21.52
CA ALA A 37 -11.31 1.32 -21.27
C ALA A 37 -12.66 0.59 -21.34
N ASN A 38 -12.59 -0.67 -21.79
CA ASN A 38 -13.63 -1.69 -21.74
C ASN A 38 -14.07 -1.94 -20.28
N THR A 39 -15.01 -1.13 -19.80
CA THR A 39 -15.63 -1.31 -18.48
C THR A 39 -16.87 -2.20 -18.58
N ILE A 40 -17.17 -2.91 -17.51
CA ILE A 40 -18.35 -3.77 -17.39
C ILE A 40 -19.43 -3.00 -16.64
N ALA A 41 -20.54 -2.71 -17.31
CA ALA A 41 -21.68 -2.08 -16.66
C ALA A 41 -22.35 -3.10 -15.71
N VAL A 42 -22.56 -2.72 -14.45
CA VAL A 42 -23.22 -3.58 -13.46
C VAL A 42 -24.25 -2.78 -12.67
N SER A 43 -25.41 -3.38 -12.40
CA SER A 43 -26.32 -2.85 -11.38
C SER A 43 -26.02 -3.53 -10.05
N ILE A 44 -26.04 -2.77 -8.96
CA ILE A 44 -25.75 -3.26 -7.61
C ILE A 44 -27.01 -3.07 -6.75
N SER A 45 -27.46 -4.12 -6.07
CA SER A 45 -28.61 -4.08 -5.16
C SER A 45 -28.29 -4.71 -3.80
N GLY A 46 -29.09 -4.36 -2.80
CA GLY A 46 -28.95 -4.83 -1.43
C GLY A 46 -29.68 -3.91 -0.45
N GLU A 47 -29.63 -4.22 0.84
CA GLU A 47 -30.34 -3.49 1.89
C GLU A 47 -29.40 -2.63 2.75
N GLY A 48 -29.83 -1.41 3.10
CA GLY A 48 -29.13 -0.55 4.05
C GLY A 48 -27.65 -0.30 3.73
N GLU A 49 -26.79 -0.48 4.74
CA GLU A 49 -25.35 -0.26 4.65
C GLU A 49 -24.67 -1.20 3.63
N LEU A 50 -25.18 -2.43 3.44
CA LEU A 50 -24.61 -3.38 2.48
C LEU A 50 -24.60 -2.81 1.06
N ALA A 51 -25.71 -2.19 0.67
CA ALA A 51 -25.86 -1.63 -0.68
C ALA A 51 -24.88 -0.47 -0.91
N SER A 52 -24.68 0.38 0.10
CA SER A 52 -23.75 1.51 0.05
C SER A 52 -22.30 1.06 -0.03
N LEU A 53 -21.91 0.08 0.79
CA LEU A 53 -20.56 -0.49 0.79
C LEU A 53 -20.25 -1.22 -0.52
N ALA A 54 -21.19 -2.03 -1.03
CA ALA A 54 -21.05 -2.73 -2.30
C ALA A 54 -20.87 -1.74 -3.47
N ARG A 55 -21.72 -0.71 -3.55
CA ARG A 55 -21.60 0.33 -4.59
C ARG A 55 -20.25 1.04 -4.52
N LYS A 56 -19.77 1.40 -3.32
CA LYS A 56 -18.45 2.01 -3.14
C LYS A 56 -17.34 1.07 -3.63
N ALA A 57 -17.38 -0.20 -3.26
CA ALA A 57 -16.38 -1.19 -3.68
C ALA A 57 -16.31 -1.34 -5.20
N PHE A 58 -17.45 -1.53 -5.87
CA PHE A 58 -17.49 -1.66 -7.33
C PHE A 58 -17.11 -0.37 -8.05
N ASP A 59 -17.45 0.80 -7.50
CA ASP A 59 -17.00 2.07 -8.08
C ASP A 59 -15.48 2.21 -8.03
N VAL A 60 -14.82 1.89 -6.92
CA VAL A 60 -13.35 2.08 -6.83
C VAL A 60 -12.55 1.18 -7.77
N HIS A 61 -13.12 0.05 -8.21
CA HIS A 61 -12.41 -0.99 -8.97
C HIS A 61 -12.02 -0.55 -10.39
N GLY A 62 -12.66 0.45 -11.01
CA GLY A 62 -12.25 0.91 -12.35
C GLY A 62 -12.49 -0.04 -13.53
N ARG A 63 -12.61 -1.36 -13.33
CA ARG A 63 -13.13 -2.32 -14.33
C ARG A 63 -14.64 -2.24 -14.48
N TYR A 64 -15.35 -1.76 -13.46
CA TYR A 64 -16.80 -1.67 -13.43
C TYR A 64 -17.30 -0.25 -13.62
N ARG A 65 -18.45 -0.13 -14.26
CA ARG A 65 -19.28 1.07 -14.26
C ARG A 65 -20.60 0.74 -13.58
N VAL A 66 -20.81 1.27 -12.37
CA VAL A 66 -22.06 1.06 -11.63
C VAL A 66 -23.16 1.87 -12.31
N VAL A 67 -24.25 1.19 -12.70
CA VAL A 67 -25.43 1.79 -13.34
C VAL A 67 -26.69 1.50 -12.52
N ALA A 68 -27.73 2.34 -12.69
CA ALA A 68 -29.00 2.14 -11.98
C ALA A 68 -29.73 0.87 -12.43
N SER A 69 -29.70 0.56 -13.73
CA SER A 69 -30.30 -0.63 -14.34
C SER A 69 -29.69 -0.88 -15.73
N GLY A 70 -29.99 -2.04 -16.33
CA GLY A 70 -29.56 -2.36 -17.70
C GLY A 70 -28.06 -2.65 -17.84
N GLY A 71 -27.39 -3.04 -16.75
CA GLY A 71 -26.01 -3.50 -16.79
C GLY A 71 -25.86 -4.86 -17.47
N ALA A 72 -24.63 -5.25 -17.79
CA ALA A 72 -24.31 -6.60 -18.24
C ALA A 72 -24.62 -7.66 -17.16
N PHE A 73 -24.53 -7.26 -15.89
CA PHE A 73 -24.89 -8.08 -14.73
C PHE A 73 -25.67 -7.28 -13.70
N ASP A 74 -26.62 -7.94 -13.05
CA ASP A 74 -27.27 -7.45 -11.83
C ASP A 74 -26.73 -8.23 -10.63
N ILE A 75 -26.11 -7.53 -9.69
CA ILE A 75 -25.41 -8.12 -8.53
C ILE A 75 -26.12 -7.68 -7.25
N GLY A 76 -26.81 -8.60 -6.60
CA GLY A 76 -27.51 -8.39 -5.34
C GLY A 76 -26.76 -8.94 -4.15
N PHE A 77 -26.81 -8.22 -3.03
CA PHE A 77 -26.23 -8.63 -1.75
C PHE A 77 -27.30 -8.66 -0.66
N ALA A 78 -27.42 -9.78 0.04
CA ALA A 78 -28.38 -9.95 1.14
C ALA A 78 -27.68 -10.48 2.39
N SER A 79 -27.97 -9.85 3.55
CA SER A 79 -27.52 -10.38 4.83
C SER A 79 -28.22 -11.70 5.13
N VAL A 80 -27.47 -12.73 5.49
CA VAL A 80 -28.00 -14.03 5.93
C VAL A 80 -27.86 -14.16 7.45
N SER A 81 -26.73 -13.70 8.00
CA SER A 81 -26.45 -13.61 9.43
C SER A 81 -25.42 -12.50 9.69
N PRO A 82 -25.09 -12.17 10.96
CA PRO A 82 -24.05 -11.17 11.29
C PRO A 82 -22.64 -11.49 10.76
N THR A 83 -22.42 -12.67 10.19
CA THR A 83 -21.14 -13.11 9.62
C THR A 83 -21.29 -13.71 8.22
N GLN A 84 -22.48 -13.65 7.62
CA GLN A 84 -22.77 -14.25 6.32
C GLN A 84 -23.57 -13.32 5.41
N VAL A 85 -23.09 -13.18 4.17
CA VAL A 85 -23.77 -12.41 3.10
C VAL A 85 -23.92 -13.31 1.88
N ARG A 86 -25.12 -13.34 1.31
CA ARG A 86 -25.38 -13.97 0.01
C ARG A 86 -25.15 -12.97 -1.10
N VAL A 87 -24.46 -13.40 -2.15
CA VAL A 87 -24.35 -12.70 -3.43
C VAL A 87 -25.16 -13.44 -4.49
N ASP A 88 -26.02 -12.71 -5.18
CA ASP A 88 -26.86 -13.18 -6.28
C ASP A 88 -26.47 -12.42 -7.55
N ILE A 89 -26.07 -13.12 -8.61
CA ILE A 89 -25.64 -12.54 -9.89
C ILE A 89 -26.61 -12.98 -10.97
N ARG A 90 -27.18 -12.04 -11.71
CA ARG A 90 -28.01 -12.30 -12.89
C ARG A 90 -27.39 -11.73 -14.15
N LYS A 91 -27.59 -12.41 -15.28
CA LYS A 91 -27.22 -11.95 -16.63
C LYS A 91 -28.43 -12.10 -17.54
N GLY A 92 -28.98 -10.99 -18.01
CA GLY A 92 -30.21 -11.00 -18.82
C GLY A 92 -31.41 -11.63 -18.08
N GLY A 93 -31.51 -11.39 -16.76
CA GLY A 93 -32.57 -11.95 -15.91
C GLY A 93 -32.35 -13.38 -15.41
N ALA A 94 -31.53 -14.19 -16.09
CA ALA A 94 -31.19 -15.54 -15.65
C ALA A 94 -30.18 -15.50 -14.48
N VAL A 95 -30.36 -16.36 -13.48
CA VAL A 95 -29.41 -16.52 -12.37
C VAL A 95 -28.13 -17.15 -12.92
N ALA A 96 -27.03 -16.40 -12.83
CA ALA A 96 -25.70 -16.85 -13.21
C ALA A 96 -24.94 -17.46 -12.00
N LEU A 97 -25.15 -16.91 -10.80
CA LEU A 97 -24.54 -17.41 -9.56
C LEU A 97 -25.40 -17.00 -8.36
N SER A 98 -25.49 -17.86 -7.36
CA SER A 98 -26.01 -17.52 -6.02
C SER A 98 -25.15 -18.24 -4.99
N GLN A 99 -24.53 -17.50 -4.07
CA GLN A 99 -23.61 -18.07 -3.09
C GLN A 99 -23.64 -17.31 -1.76
N THR A 100 -23.72 -18.04 -0.64
CA THR A 100 -23.52 -17.48 0.70
C THR A 100 -22.06 -17.52 1.08
N VAL A 101 -21.52 -16.39 1.51
CA VAL A 101 -20.11 -16.21 1.88
C VAL A 101 -20.00 -15.81 3.34
N SER A 102 -19.06 -16.43 4.06
CA SER A 102 -18.80 -16.15 5.48
C SER A 102 -17.60 -15.20 5.64
N GLY A 103 -17.66 -14.35 6.65
CA GLY A 103 -16.60 -13.42 7.06
C GLY A 103 -16.56 -13.21 8.57
N ALA A 104 -15.60 -12.41 9.05
CA ALA A 104 -15.44 -12.13 10.48
C ALA A 104 -16.62 -11.32 11.07
N ASN A 105 -17.28 -10.54 10.23
CA ASN A 105 -18.49 -9.76 10.50
C ASN A 105 -19.20 -9.48 9.17
N THR A 106 -20.37 -8.85 9.20
CA THR A 106 -21.19 -8.57 8.01
C THR A 106 -20.43 -7.77 6.93
N ARG A 107 -19.64 -6.77 7.31
CA ARG A 107 -18.85 -5.96 6.38
C ARG A 107 -17.79 -6.79 5.67
N ASN A 108 -17.04 -7.60 6.42
CA ASN A 108 -16.04 -8.49 5.84
C ASN A 108 -16.68 -9.57 4.95
N ALA A 109 -17.82 -10.14 5.38
CA ALA A 109 -18.57 -11.10 4.58
C ALA A 109 -19.07 -10.47 3.26
N LEU A 110 -19.53 -9.22 3.30
CA LEU A 110 -19.90 -8.47 2.10
C LEU A 110 -18.73 -8.31 1.13
N TYR A 111 -17.57 -7.86 1.60
CA TYR A 111 -16.43 -7.66 0.71
C TYR A 111 -15.96 -8.98 0.08
N ARG A 112 -15.97 -10.08 0.84
CA ARG A 112 -15.69 -11.42 0.30
C ARG A 112 -16.74 -11.87 -0.73
N ALA A 113 -18.01 -11.57 -0.48
CA ALA A 113 -19.09 -11.83 -1.43
C ALA A 113 -18.93 -10.98 -2.71
N ALA A 114 -18.49 -9.73 -2.58
CA ALA A 114 -18.18 -8.86 -3.71
C ALA A 114 -16.97 -9.38 -4.50
N ASP A 115 -15.96 -9.97 -3.84
CA ASP A 115 -14.83 -10.61 -4.52
C ASP A 115 -15.25 -11.84 -5.33
N VAL A 116 -16.21 -12.62 -4.85
CA VAL A 116 -16.86 -13.70 -5.63
C VAL A 116 -17.52 -13.13 -6.88
N ALA A 117 -18.25 -12.02 -6.75
CA ALA A 117 -18.86 -11.37 -7.90
C ALA A 117 -17.83 -10.81 -8.89
N VAL A 118 -16.71 -10.27 -8.41
CA VAL A 118 -15.61 -9.84 -9.30
C VAL A 118 -15.11 -11.02 -10.12
N LYS A 119 -14.83 -12.16 -9.48
CA LYS A 119 -14.33 -13.36 -10.17
C LYS A 119 -15.32 -13.87 -11.21
N ALA A 120 -16.61 -13.90 -10.88
CA ALA A 120 -17.65 -14.39 -11.77
C ALA A 120 -17.93 -13.47 -12.98
N THR A 121 -17.74 -12.15 -12.84
CA THR A 121 -18.19 -11.17 -13.85
C THR A 121 -17.06 -10.51 -14.63
N SER A 122 -15.82 -10.57 -14.15
CA SER A 122 -14.67 -9.90 -14.78
C SER A 122 -13.93 -10.72 -15.85
N GLY A 123 -14.27 -12.00 -16.02
CA GLY A 123 -13.44 -12.95 -16.77
C GLY A 123 -12.36 -13.62 -15.91
N GLY A 124 -12.60 -13.75 -14.61
CA GLY A 124 -11.76 -14.55 -13.70
C GLY A 124 -10.73 -13.76 -12.88
N LEU A 125 -10.74 -12.42 -12.88
CA LEU A 125 -9.89 -11.66 -11.95
C LEU A 125 -10.24 -12.01 -10.51
N ASN A 126 -9.23 -12.14 -9.66
CA ASN A 126 -9.49 -12.23 -8.23
C ASN A 126 -10.07 -10.89 -7.74
N GLY A 127 -11.00 -10.95 -6.79
CA GLY A 127 -11.38 -9.75 -6.05
C GLY A 127 -10.34 -9.39 -5.00
N PHE A 128 -10.37 -8.13 -4.55
CA PHE A 128 -9.44 -7.58 -3.57
C PHE A 128 -10.15 -6.79 -2.45
N PHE A 129 -11.49 -6.71 -2.46
CA PHE A 129 -12.24 -5.87 -1.54
C PHE A 129 -12.11 -6.32 -0.09
N ALA A 130 -11.91 -7.63 0.14
CA ALA A 130 -11.72 -8.18 1.47
C ALA A 130 -10.27 -8.12 1.99
N SER A 131 -9.34 -7.57 1.22
CA SER A 131 -7.94 -7.43 1.62
C SER A 131 -7.77 -6.56 2.86
N LYS A 132 -6.71 -6.83 3.62
CA LYS A 132 -6.32 -6.02 4.77
C LYS A 132 -5.20 -5.08 4.41
N LEU A 133 -5.19 -3.91 5.02
CA LEU A 133 -4.22 -2.86 4.80
C LEU A 133 -3.43 -2.57 6.08
N ALA A 134 -2.11 -2.54 5.98
CA ALA A 134 -1.21 -1.98 6.98
C ALA A 134 -0.65 -0.65 6.47
N PHE A 135 -0.70 0.38 7.31
CA PHE A 135 -0.29 1.74 6.96
C PHE A 135 0.22 2.48 8.19
N VAL A 136 0.91 3.60 7.99
CA VAL A 136 1.35 4.46 9.09
C VAL A 136 0.43 5.69 9.17
N SER A 137 0.04 6.06 10.40
CA SER A 137 -0.81 7.22 10.65
C SER A 137 -0.44 7.83 11.99
N ASN A 138 -0.56 9.15 12.08
CA ASN A 138 -0.34 9.89 13.33
C ASN A 138 -1.65 10.30 14.02
N ARG A 139 -2.78 9.68 13.66
CA ARG A 139 -4.11 10.03 14.20
C ARG A 139 -4.23 9.87 15.71
N SER A 140 -3.33 9.11 16.34
CA SER A 140 -3.19 8.95 17.79
C SER A 140 -2.21 9.95 18.44
N GLY A 141 -1.66 10.91 17.69
CA GLY A 141 -0.71 11.92 18.18
C GLY A 141 0.76 11.58 17.96
N SER A 142 1.09 10.35 17.55
CA SER A 142 2.44 9.92 17.12
C SER A 142 2.34 8.97 15.94
N ASP A 143 3.39 8.88 15.12
CA ASP A 143 3.43 7.91 14.02
C ASP A 143 3.30 6.49 14.61
N GLU A 144 2.25 5.77 14.20
CA GLU A 144 2.01 4.37 14.58
C GLU A 144 1.58 3.58 13.35
N ILE A 145 1.80 2.27 13.36
CA ILE A 145 1.26 1.35 12.35
C ILE A 145 -0.18 1.04 12.72
N TYR A 146 -1.06 1.16 11.73
CA TYR A 146 -2.46 0.79 11.79
C TYR A 146 -2.74 -0.39 10.85
N VAL A 147 -3.72 -1.21 11.23
CA VAL A 147 -4.30 -2.25 10.39
C VAL A 147 -5.79 -1.98 10.23
N SER A 148 -6.33 -2.19 9.02
CA SER A 148 -7.77 -2.09 8.72
C SER A 148 -8.15 -2.98 7.53
N ASP A 149 -9.45 -3.13 7.27
CA ASP A 149 -10.01 -3.43 5.96
C ASP A 149 -9.51 -2.41 4.91
N LEU A 150 -9.60 -2.80 3.64
CA LEU A 150 -9.13 -1.96 2.54
C LEU A 150 -9.73 -0.55 2.53
N PHE A 151 -10.94 -0.37 3.05
CA PHE A 151 -11.69 0.89 3.01
C PHE A 151 -11.63 1.68 4.32
N LEU A 152 -10.69 1.34 5.21
CA LEU A 152 -10.40 1.99 6.48
C LEU A 152 -11.58 2.00 7.47
N GLY A 153 -12.47 1.03 7.32
CA GLY A 153 -13.71 0.95 8.06
C GLY A 153 -13.57 0.52 9.53
N ASP A 154 -12.44 -0.08 9.89
CA ASP A 154 -12.13 -0.70 11.19
C ASP A 154 -10.66 -0.45 11.62
N ALA A 155 -10.14 0.73 11.30
CA ALA A 155 -8.71 1.03 11.48
C ALA A 155 -8.29 1.03 12.96
N THR A 156 -7.32 0.17 13.31
CA THR A 156 -6.79 0.05 14.66
C THR A 156 -5.27 0.15 14.70
N ALA A 157 -4.72 0.87 15.69
CA ALA A 157 -3.27 0.93 15.89
C ALA A 157 -2.77 -0.42 16.36
N VAL A 158 -1.69 -0.93 15.76
CA VAL A 158 -1.00 -2.17 16.15
C VAL A 158 0.30 -1.92 16.90
N THR A 159 0.91 -0.76 16.72
CA THR A 159 2.03 -0.28 17.54
C THR A 159 1.58 0.84 18.48
N GLN A 160 2.34 1.04 19.57
CA GLN A 160 2.16 2.14 20.52
C GLN A 160 3.53 2.64 21.02
N GLN A 161 4.52 2.64 20.13
CA GLN A 161 5.92 2.88 20.48
C GLN A 161 6.26 4.36 20.66
N LYS A 162 5.38 5.27 20.21
CA LYS A 162 5.58 6.73 20.20
C LYS A 162 6.91 7.12 19.58
N SER A 163 7.30 6.42 18.52
CA SER A 163 8.55 6.58 17.79
C SER A 163 8.26 6.51 16.30
N ASN A 164 9.16 7.05 15.47
CA ASN A 164 9.00 6.99 14.02
C ASN A 164 8.94 5.53 13.57
N VAL A 165 7.87 5.18 12.88
CA VAL A 165 7.67 3.86 12.26
C VAL A 165 7.50 4.02 10.76
N LEU A 166 8.09 3.13 9.99
CA LEU A 166 8.13 3.22 8.53
C LEU A 166 7.93 1.85 7.90
N SER A 167 7.33 1.87 6.70
CA SER A 167 7.34 0.75 5.75
C SER A 167 6.93 -0.60 6.36
N PRO A 168 5.73 -0.74 6.97
CA PRO A 168 5.25 -2.05 7.41
C PRO A 168 5.20 -3.05 6.23
N ARG A 169 5.28 -4.36 6.45
CA ARG A 169 5.07 -5.40 5.43
C ARG A 169 4.49 -6.64 6.09
N TRP A 170 3.43 -7.18 5.51
CA TRP A 170 2.82 -8.44 5.94
C TRP A 170 3.77 -9.62 5.73
N SER A 171 3.72 -10.57 6.67
CA SER A 171 4.07 -11.95 6.38
C SER A 171 3.00 -12.57 5.47
N PRO A 172 3.36 -13.55 4.61
CA PRO A 172 2.42 -14.12 3.64
C PRO A 172 1.17 -14.75 4.28
N ASP A 173 1.31 -15.28 5.49
CA ASP A 173 0.22 -15.86 6.28
C ASP A 173 -0.65 -14.82 7.00
N GLY A 174 -0.27 -13.53 6.99
CA GLY A 174 -1.05 -12.47 7.60
C GLY A 174 -0.97 -12.34 9.10
N THR A 175 -0.11 -13.12 9.74
CA THR A 175 -0.05 -13.18 11.20
C THR A 175 0.89 -12.13 11.77
N ARG A 176 1.84 -11.64 10.97
CA ARG A 176 2.89 -10.73 11.39
C ARG A 176 3.07 -9.55 10.45
N LEU A 177 3.60 -8.46 10.99
CA LEU A 177 4.18 -7.36 10.21
C LEU A 177 5.67 -7.22 10.55
N VAL A 178 6.51 -7.05 9.54
CA VAL A 178 7.86 -6.47 9.72
C VAL A 178 7.84 -4.99 9.37
N TYR A 179 8.59 -4.17 10.10
CA TYR A 179 8.60 -2.73 9.92
C TYR A 179 9.90 -2.11 10.40
N THR A 180 10.18 -0.87 9.99
CA THR A 180 11.34 -0.11 10.50
C THR A 180 10.88 0.79 11.64
N SER A 181 11.61 0.85 12.74
CA SER A 181 11.31 1.72 13.89
C SER A 181 12.59 2.29 14.50
N PHE A 182 12.50 3.49 15.05
CA PHE A 182 13.58 4.17 15.78
C PHE A 182 13.50 3.92 17.30
N PHE A 183 12.59 3.03 17.72
CA PHE A 183 12.30 2.76 19.12
C PHE A 183 13.52 2.17 19.85
N LYS A 184 13.77 2.65 21.08
CA LYS A 184 14.89 2.30 21.99
C LYS A 184 16.29 2.73 21.56
N SER A 185 16.74 2.39 20.36
CA SER A 185 18.13 2.64 19.94
C SER A 185 18.35 4.08 19.47
N GLY A 186 17.29 4.78 19.05
CA GLY A 186 17.40 6.07 18.35
C GLY A 186 17.90 5.95 16.91
N PHE A 187 18.23 4.74 16.47
CA PHE A 187 18.62 4.39 15.10
C PHE A 187 17.54 3.53 14.46
N PRO A 188 17.41 3.53 13.11
CA PRO A 188 16.43 2.70 12.44
C PRO A 188 16.81 1.22 12.55
N ASP A 189 15.98 0.47 13.26
CA ASP A 189 16.05 -0.97 13.42
C ASP A 189 14.82 -1.64 12.81
N ILE A 190 14.96 -2.93 12.50
CA ILE A 190 13.86 -3.72 11.95
C ILE A 190 13.17 -4.43 13.12
N PHE A 191 11.86 -4.26 13.21
CA PHE A 191 11.00 -4.90 14.19
C PHE A 191 10.03 -5.85 13.49
N VAL A 192 9.52 -6.81 14.26
CA VAL A 192 8.41 -7.68 13.88
C VAL A 192 7.34 -7.62 14.96
N ILE A 193 6.08 -7.55 14.55
CA ILE A 193 4.92 -7.65 15.45
C ILE A 193 4.08 -8.86 15.09
N ASP A 194 3.74 -9.65 16.10
CA ASP A 194 2.68 -10.65 16.04
C ASP A 194 1.33 -9.97 16.33
N LEU A 195 0.40 -10.06 15.38
CA LEU A 195 -0.85 -9.32 15.43
C LEU A 195 -1.86 -9.92 16.40
N ALA A 196 -1.85 -11.24 16.58
CA ALA A 196 -2.73 -11.93 17.51
C ALA A 196 -2.27 -11.70 18.96
N ALA A 197 -0.98 -11.87 19.21
CA ALA A 197 -0.38 -11.67 20.53
C ALA A 197 -0.16 -10.19 20.88
N ARG A 198 -0.33 -9.27 19.92
CA ARG A 198 -0.07 -7.83 20.08
C ARG A 198 1.33 -7.53 20.62
N ARG A 199 2.31 -8.34 20.23
CA ARG A 199 3.67 -8.31 20.77
C ARG A 199 4.68 -8.00 19.67
N TRP A 200 5.42 -6.91 19.85
CA TRP A 200 6.54 -6.54 18.99
C TRP A 200 7.89 -6.92 19.61
N ASN A 201 8.82 -7.33 18.76
CA ASN A 201 10.21 -7.61 19.11
C ASN A 201 11.15 -7.00 18.06
N VAL A 202 12.39 -6.73 18.48
CA VAL A 202 13.46 -6.42 17.52
C VAL A 202 13.68 -7.66 16.65
N PHE A 203 13.64 -7.47 15.34
CA PHE A 203 13.91 -8.52 14.35
C PHE A 203 15.39 -8.51 13.95
N VAL A 204 15.92 -7.32 13.60
CA VAL A 204 17.33 -7.10 13.31
C VAL A 204 17.74 -5.73 13.83
N SER A 205 18.79 -5.71 14.65
CA SER A 205 19.48 -4.49 15.09
C SER A 205 20.98 -4.71 15.02
N MET A 206 21.58 -4.15 13.97
CA MET A 206 23.03 -4.17 13.76
C MET A 206 23.54 -2.74 13.62
N LYS A 207 24.86 -2.56 13.64
CA LYS A 207 25.48 -1.26 13.40
C LYS A 207 24.95 -0.64 12.10
N GLY A 208 24.67 0.66 12.13
CA GLY A 208 24.19 1.41 10.97
C GLY A 208 22.67 1.41 10.86
N THR A 209 22.17 1.58 9.63
CA THR A 209 20.74 1.59 9.31
C THR A 209 20.28 0.19 8.96
N ASN A 210 19.19 -0.25 9.59
CA ASN A 210 18.51 -1.51 9.29
C ASN A 210 17.07 -1.20 8.86
N SER A 211 16.71 -1.48 7.61
CA SER A 211 15.40 -1.06 7.08
C SER A 211 14.89 -1.92 5.93
N GLY A 212 13.66 -1.64 5.49
CA GLY A 212 13.11 -2.17 4.23
C GLY A 212 12.92 -3.69 4.23
N ALA A 213 12.65 -4.30 5.38
CA ALA A 213 12.43 -5.74 5.48
C ALA A 213 11.17 -6.19 4.74
N ARG A 214 11.26 -7.34 4.07
CA ARG A 214 10.14 -7.99 3.38
C ARG A 214 10.31 -9.50 3.40
N PHE A 215 9.24 -10.22 3.75
CA PHE A 215 9.19 -11.68 3.69
C PHE A 215 9.22 -12.20 2.25
N SER A 216 9.81 -13.38 2.05
CA SER A 216 9.61 -14.21 0.86
C SER A 216 8.17 -14.70 0.77
N PRO A 217 7.68 -15.10 -0.42
CA PRO A 217 6.29 -15.54 -0.61
C PRO A 217 5.91 -16.77 0.23
N ASP A 218 6.87 -17.66 0.49
CA ASP A 218 6.72 -18.84 1.35
C ASP A 218 6.93 -18.53 2.85
N GLY A 219 7.30 -17.30 3.19
CA GLY A 219 7.55 -16.84 4.55
C GLY A 219 8.83 -17.39 5.19
N SER A 220 9.67 -18.13 4.47
CA SER A 220 10.86 -18.78 5.01
C SER A 220 12.07 -17.83 5.16
N GLN A 221 12.11 -16.77 4.35
CA GLN A 221 13.20 -15.80 4.29
C GLN A 221 12.70 -14.36 4.45
N VAL A 222 13.62 -13.46 4.81
CA VAL A 222 13.38 -12.01 4.84
C VAL A 222 14.55 -11.30 4.15
N ALA A 223 14.25 -10.49 3.14
CA ALA A 223 15.20 -9.59 2.51
C ALA A 223 15.13 -8.22 3.19
N MET A 224 16.26 -7.55 3.33
CA MET A 224 16.37 -6.27 4.04
C MET A 224 17.57 -5.46 3.56
N VAL A 225 17.64 -4.19 3.98
CA VAL A 225 18.74 -3.28 3.70
C VAL A 225 19.52 -3.02 4.99
N LEU A 226 20.84 -3.25 4.96
CA LEU A 226 21.72 -3.03 6.11
C LEU A 226 22.94 -2.20 5.66
N SER A 227 23.31 -1.17 6.42
CA SER A 227 24.45 -0.28 6.08
C SER A 227 25.68 -0.41 6.99
N GLY A 228 25.67 -1.33 7.95
CA GLY A 228 26.79 -1.51 8.89
C GLY A 228 28.15 -1.82 8.27
N GLY A 229 28.15 -2.36 7.04
CA GLY A 229 29.35 -2.63 6.24
C GLY A 229 29.83 -1.46 5.38
N GLY A 230 29.28 -0.25 5.56
CA GLY A 230 29.60 0.95 4.79
C GLY A 230 28.44 1.39 3.90
N ASN A 231 28.25 0.72 2.76
CA ASN A 231 27.13 1.01 1.87
C ASN A 231 25.85 0.26 2.31
N PRO A 232 24.66 0.85 2.15
CA PRO A 232 23.41 0.11 2.25
C PRO A 232 23.34 -0.94 1.15
N ASP A 233 23.34 -2.20 1.55
CA ASP A 233 23.32 -3.36 0.68
C ASP A 233 22.13 -4.27 1.02
N ILE A 234 21.75 -5.13 0.07
CA ILE A 234 20.71 -6.14 0.28
C ILE A 234 21.30 -7.33 1.04
N TYR A 235 20.60 -7.74 2.09
CA TYR A 235 20.88 -8.92 2.89
C TYR A 235 19.62 -9.81 2.96
N VAL A 236 19.83 -11.10 3.21
CA VAL A 236 18.75 -12.05 3.46
C VAL A 236 19.02 -12.82 4.74
N SER A 237 17.98 -13.02 5.55
CA SER A 237 17.96 -13.89 6.73
C SER A 237 16.86 -14.94 6.59
N ASN A 238 16.77 -15.85 7.56
CA ASN A 238 15.57 -16.65 7.76
C ASN A 238 14.42 -15.80 8.35
N SER A 239 13.24 -16.40 8.49
CA SER A 239 12.00 -15.79 9.03
C SER A 239 12.04 -15.36 10.49
N GLN A 240 13.16 -15.62 11.18
CA GLN A 240 13.43 -15.26 12.58
C GLN A 240 14.58 -14.25 12.72
N GLY A 241 15.08 -13.70 11.61
CA GLY A 241 16.16 -12.71 11.61
C GLY A 241 17.56 -13.30 11.82
N LYS A 242 17.70 -14.63 11.74
CA LYS A 242 18.98 -15.35 11.91
C LYS A 242 19.60 -15.72 10.56
N GLY A 243 20.91 -15.99 10.55
CA GLY A 243 21.63 -16.38 9.33
C GLY A 243 21.72 -15.24 8.30
N ILE A 244 21.79 -13.99 8.78
CA ILE A 244 21.90 -12.81 7.94
C ILE A 244 23.13 -12.93 7.05
N SER A 245 22.95 -12.80 5.74
CA SER A 245 24.04 -12.87 4.77
C SER A 245 23.83 -11.88 3.64
N LYS A 246 24.93 -11.23 3.22
CA LYS A 246 24.93 -10.21 2.18
C LYS A 246 24.62 -10.85 0.82
N ARG A 247 23.88 -10.14 -0.04
CA ARG A 247 23.53 -10.59 -1.40
C ARG A 247 24.02 -9.70 -2.52
N THR A 248 24.40 -8.46 -2.19
CA THR A 248 24.92 -7.49 -3.17
C THR A 248 26.35 -7.12 -2.81
N ASN A 249 27.19 -6.90 -3.82
CA ASN A 249 28.61 -6.58 -3.66
C ASN A 249 29.08 -5.41 -4.57
N SER A 250 28.16 -4.77 -5.29
CA SER A 250 28.45 -3.62 -6.13
C SER A 250 28.62 -2.33 -5.31
N ALA A 251 29.19 -1.29 -5.90
CA ALA A 251 29.17 0.05 -5.33
C ALA A 251 27.74 0.65 -5.34
N GLY A 252 27.54 1.74 -4.61
CA GLY A 252 26.27 2.48 -4.57
C GLY A 252 25.27 1.96 -3.54
N VAL A 253 24.24 2.75 -3.30
CA VAL A 253 23.16 2.46 -2.34
C VAL A 253 22.14 1.52 -2.97
N LYS A 254 21.62 0.56 -2.18
CA LYS A 254 20.48 -0.28 -2.55
C LYS A 254 19.34 -0.08 -1.57
N SER A 255 18.12 -0.18 -2.07
CA SER A 255 16.92 0.00 -1.28
C SER A 255 15.76 -0.88 -1.75
N SER A 256 14.77 -1.03 -0.86
CA SER A 256 13.45 -1.60 -1.15
C SER A 256 13.47 -2.96 -1.85
N PRO A 257 14.11 -4.00 -1.27
CA PRO A 257 14.12 -5.33 -1.86
C PRO A 257 12.72 -5.97 -1.86
N CYS A 258 12.44 -6.76 -2.89
CA CYS A 258 11.20 -7.52 -3.05
C CYS A 258 11.47 -8.86 -3.72
N PHE A 259 11.00 -9.96 -3.12
CA PHE A 259 11.08 -11.27 -3.74
C PHE A 259 10.11 -11.40 -4.92
N SER A 260 10.52 -12.11 -5.97
CA SER A 260 9.63 -12.62 -7.01
C SER A 260 8.56 -13.57 -6.42
N PRO A 261 7.44 -13.82 -7.11
CA PRO A 261 6.33 -14.64 -6.58
C PRO A 261 6.71 -16.09 -6.27
N ASP A 262 7.71 -16.63 -6.96
CA ASP A 262 8.30 -17.95 -6.73
C ASP A 262 9.43 -17.94 -5.69
N GLY A 263 9.80 -16.77 -5.15
CA GLY A 263 10.89 -16.60 -4.19
C GLY A 263 12.30 -16.75 -4.75
N SER A 264 12.47 -17.07 -6.04
CA SER A 264 13.76 -17.39 -6.64
C SER A 264 14.64 -16.18 -6.91
N ARG A 265 14.06 -14.98 -7.01
CA ARG A 265 14.72 -13.72 -7.36
C ARG A 265 14.34 -12.60 -6.40
N ILE A 266 15.18 -11.58 -6.36
CA ILE A 266 14.93 -10.31 -5.65
C ILE A 266 15.05 -9.17 -6.65
N VAL A 267 14.03 -8.32 -6.71
CA VAL A 267 14.12 -6.97 -7.30
C VAL A 267 14.48 -5.96 -6.21
N TYR A 268 15.31 -4.98 -6.53
CA TYR A 268 15.64 -3.87 -5.64
C TYR A 268 15.94 -2.61 -6.46
N ALA A 269 15.95 -1.44 -5.81
CA ALA A 269 16.40 -0.19 -6.42
C ALA A 269 17.88 0.05 -6.09
N GLY A 270 18.69 0.46 -7.08
CA GLY A 270 20.13 0.67 -6.92
C GLY A 270 20.66 1.88 -7.68
N GLU A 271 21.74 2.47 -7.16
CA GLU A 271 22.51 3.59 -7.75
C GLU A 271 23.45 3.15 -8.91
N PRO A 272 23.94 4.06 -9.78
CA PRO A 272 23.74 5.52 -9.79
C PRO A 272 22.44 5.97 -10.46
N GLY A 273 21.73 6.88 -9.80
CA GLY A 273 20.35 7.27 -10.10
C GLY A 273 19.44 6.06 -9.89
N PRO A 274 18.53 6.03 -8.90
CA PRO A 274 17.80 4.80 -8.58
C PRO A 274 17.21 4.14 -9.82
N GLN A 275 17.60 2.89 -10.08
CA GLN A 275 17.10 2.03 -11.16
C GLN A 275 16.79 0.65 -10.59
N LEU A 276 15.93 -0.11 -11.27
CA LEU A 276 15.58 -1.44 -10.78
C LEU A 276 16.56 -2.48 -11.29
N TYR A 277 16.97 -3.34 -10.37
CA TYR A 277 17.83 -4.49 -10.63
C TYR A 277 17.16 -5.76 -10.12
N VAL A 278 17.35 -6.85 -10.84
CA VAL A 278 16.91 -8.20 -10.46
C VAL A 278 18.13 -9.10 -10.31
N MET A 279 18.15 -9.92 -9.27
CA MET A 279 19.20 -10.92 -9.02
C MET A 279 18.60 -12.22 -8.45
N PRO A 280 19.32 -13.35 -8.48
CA PRO A 280 18.92 -14.55 -7.74
C PRO A 280 18.83 -14.28 -6.23
N ALA A 281 17.83 -14.84 -5.55
CA ALA A 281 17.65 -14.69 -4.10
C ALA A 281 18.80 -15.35 -3.29
N SER A 282 19.44 -16.37 -3.87
CA SER A 282 20.67 -16.98 -3.35
C SER A 282 21.89 -16.06 -3.42
N GLY A 283 21.80 -14.93 -4.13
CA GLY A 283 22.92 -14.05 -4.47
C GLY A 283 23.48 -14.38 -5.85
N GLY A 284 24.27 -13.44 -6.39
CA GLY A 284 24.84 -13.55 -7.72
C GLY A 284 24.80 -12.21 -8.46
N THR A 285 25.05 -12.25 -9.77
CA THR A 285 25.05 -11.06 -10.62
C THR A 285 23.66 -10.46 -10.73
N ALA A 286 23.55 -9.17 -10.43
CA ALA A 286 22.33 -8.41 -10.65
C ALA A 286 22.28 -7.85 -12.07
N GLN A 287 21.09 -7.83 -12.66
CA GLN A 287 20.82 -7.25 -13.97
C GLN A 287 19.88 -6.06 -13.83
N ARG A 288 20.22 -4.94 -14.46
CA ARG A 288 19.31 -3.80 -14.56
C ARG A 288 18.14 -4.18 -15.46
N VAL A 289 16.91 -3.96 -15.00
CA VAL A 289 15.69 -4.32 -15.76
C VAL A 289 14.92 -3.11 -16.28
N THR A 290 15.29 -1.89 -15.88
CA THR A 290 14.74 -0.65 -16.42
C THR A 290 15.63 -0.08 -17.52
N ASN A 291 15.04 0.31 -18.67
CA ASN A 291 15.75 0.61 -19.91
C ASN A 291 15.73 2.10 -20.33
N GLY A 292 15.76 3.04 -19.37
CA GLY A 292 15.98 4.47 -19.65
C GLY A 292 14.73 5.32 -19.84
N GLY A 293 13.52 4.74 -19.74
CA GLY A 293 12.27 5.51 -19.77
C GLY A 293 12.04 6.44 -18.56
N SER A 294 12.84 6.30 -17.49
CA SER A 294 12.85 7.21 -16.34
C SER A 294 14.24 7.28 -15.72
N THR A 295 14.62 8.46 -15.24
CA THR A 295 15.87 8.72 -14.52
C THR A 295 15.85 8.27 -13.07
N TYR A 296 14.68 7.86 -12.56
CA TYR A 296 14.50 7.39 -11.19
C TYR A 296 13.44 6.30 -11.19
N CYS A 297 13.79 5.13 -10.67
CA CYS A 297 12.92 3.98 -10.48
C CYS A 297 13.22 3.39 -9.10
N ALA A 298 12.27 3.47 -8.18
CA ALA A 298 12.43 3.03 -6.80
C ALA A 298 11.18 2.34 -6.27
N GLU A 299 11.28 1.79 -5.05
CA GLU A 299 10.15 1.20 -4.32
C GLU A 299 9.42 0.11 -5.15
N PRO A 300 10.14 -0.89 -5.71
CA PRO A 300 9.52 -1.91 -6.53
C PRO A 300 8.63 -2.84 -5.68
N ASP A 301 7.52 -3.25 -6.27
CA ASP A 301 6.68 -4.33 -5.78
C ASP A 301 6.35 -5.31 -6.91
N TRP A 302 6.70 -6.59 -6.70
CA TRP A 302 6.56 -7.64 -7.69
C TRP A 302 5.19 -8.31 -7.55
N SER A 303 4.39 -8.26 -8.61
CA SER A 303 3.01 -8.78 -8.57
C SER A 303 2.99 -10.27 -8.25
N ARG A 304 2.22 -10.67 -7.24
CA ARG A 304 1.98 -12.08 -6.90
C ARG A 304 1.12 -12.81 -7.91
N ALA A 305 0.27 -12.09 -8.65
CA ALA A 305 -0.64 -12.66 -9.63
C ALA A 305 -0.08 -12.68 -11.06
N ASP A 306 0.86 -11.79 -11.41
CA ASP A 306 1.61 -11.86 -12.68
C ASP A 306 3.13 -11.74 -12.44
N PRO A 307 3.90 -12.84 -12.54
CA PRO A 307 5.33 -12.84 -12.26
C PRO A 307 6.17 -12.00 -13.23
N ASN A 308 5.56 -11.42 -14.27
CA ASN A 308 6.24 -10.53 -15.20
C ASN A 308 5.99 -9.05 -14.91
N LYS A 309 5.14 -8.70 -13.95
CA LYS A 309 4.84 -7.31 -13.61
C LYS A 309 5.54 -6.87 -12.34
N ILE A 310 6.24 -5.74 -12.42
CA ILE A 310 6.75 -5.00 -11.26
C ILE A 310 6.15 -3.60 -11.31
N VAL A 311 5.47 -3.18 -10.25
CA VAL A 311 5.07 -1.79 -10.07
C VAL A 311 6.17 -1.06 -9.32
N PHE A 312 6.39 0.21 -9.60
CA PHE A 312 7.43 1.00 -8.95
C PHE A 312 7.14 2.49 -9.03
N THR A 313 7.80 3.26 -8.18
CA THR A 313 7.82 4.72 -8.24
C THR A 313 8.79 5.17 -9.32
N MET A 314 8.31 5.96 -10.27
CA MET A 314 9.10 6.53 -11.36
C MET A 314 9.13 8.06 -11.32
N ARG A 315 10.21 8.68 -11.80
CA ARG A 315 10.20 10.12 -12.10
C ARG A 315 9.56 10.37 -13.47
N ASP A 316 8.63 11.31 -13.53
CA ASP A 316 8.04 11.85 -14.74
C ASP A 316 8.06 13.39 -14.66
N GLY A 317 8.94 14.01 -15.44
CA GLY A 317 9.25 15.44 -15.33
C GLY A 317 9.67 15.81 -13.90
N LYS A 318 8.92 16.71 -13.24
CA LYS A 318 9.18 17.16 -11.87
C LYS A 318 8.50 16.29 -10.79
N ARG A 319 7.65 15.34 -11.16
CA ARG A 319 6.80 14.59 -10.23
C ARG A 319 7.22 13.13 -10.14
N PHE A 320 6.85 12.50 -9.03
CA PHE A 320 6.85 11.04 -8.94
C PHE A 320 5.50 10.49 -9.39
N GLN A 321 5.52 9.39 -10.13
CA GLN A 321 4.35 8.69 -10.66
C GLN A 321 4.52 7.18 -10.49
N ILE A 322 3.44 6.43 -10.68
CA ILE A 322 3.46 4.97 -10.66
C ILE A 322 3.76 4.45 -12.07
N GLY A 323 4.80 3.63 -12.19
CA GLY A 323 5.16 2.89 -13.38
C GLY A 323 4.92 1.39 -13.20
N VAL A 324 4.64 0.69 -14.30
CA VAL A 324 4.63 -0.78 -14.36
C VAL A 324 5.65 -1.22 -15.41
N LEU A 325 6.56 -2.10 -15.00
CA LEU A 325 7.54 -2.78 -15.83
C LEU A 325 7.00 -4.16 -16.20
N ASP A 326 7.00 -4.48 -17.50
CA ASP A 326 6.77 -5.83 -18.01
C ASP A 326 8.11 -6.50 -18.33
N LEU A 327 8.47 -7.52 -17.55
CA LEU A 327 9.72 -8.26 -17.68
C LEU A 327 9.82 -9.10 -18.96
N ARG A 328 8.69 -9.40 -19.65
CA ARG A 328 8.73 -10.11 -20.93
C ARG A 328 9.31 -9.23 -22.03
N THR A 329 9.02 -7.94 -21.98
CA THR A 329 9.40 -6.95 -23.01
C THR A 329 10.54 -6.04 -22.55
N GLY A 330 10.79 -5.98 -21.24
CA GLY A 330 11.69 -5.01 -20.62
C GLY A 330 11.16 -3.57 -20.65
N GLN A 331 9.89 -3.36 -21.02
CA GLN A 331 9.31 -2.03 -21.18
C GLN A 331 8.61 -1.56 -19.90
N SER A 332 8.83 -0.30 -19.56
CA SER A 332 8.14 0.39 -18.47
C SER A 332 7.12 1.39 -19.02
N LYS A 333 5.94 1.44 -18.42
CA LYS A 333 4.89 2.41 -18.75
C LYS A 333 4.41 3.13 -17.49
N LYS A 334 4.22 4.45 -17.58
CA LYS A 334 3.48 5.22 -16.56
C LYS A 334 2.00 4.83 -16.59
N VAL A 335 1.46 4.46 -15.43
CA VAL A 335 0.06 4.03 -15.26
C VAL A 335 -0.78 5.00 -14.42
N SER A 336 -0.15 5.90 -13.65
CA SER A 336 -0.86 6.98 -12.97
C SER A 336 -0.89 8.26 -13.82
N ALA A 337 -1.96 9.05 -13.65
CA ALA A 337 -2.10 10.38 -14.25
C ALA A 337 -2.27 11.47 -13.17
N ALA A 338 -1.63 11.29 -12.02
CA ALA A 338 -1.88 12.09 -10.84
C ALA A 338 -1.31 13.53 -10.98
N PRO A 339 -2.06 14.58 -10.60
CA PRO A 339 -1.53 15.95 -10.51
C PRO A 339 -0.61 16.16 -9.30
N PHE A 340 -0.36 15.12 -8.51
CA PHE A 340 0.45 15.08 -7.30
C PHE A 340 1.50 13.96 -7.41
N ASP A 341 2.42 13.88 -6.44
CA ASP A 341 3.36 12.75 -6.38
C ASP A 341 2.58 11.48 -6.06
N ALA A 342 2.78 10.43 -6.85
CA ALA A 342 2.34 9.08 -6.54
C ALA A 342 3.59 8.24 -6.25
N VAL A 343 3.67 7.69 -5.04
CA VAL A 343 4.84 6.96 -4.54
C VAL A 343 4.43 5.71 -3.77
N GLU A 344 5.41 4.85 -3.51
CA GLU A 344 5.30 3.66 -2.66
C GLU A 344 4.17 2.71 -3.04
N PRO A 345 4.08 2.26 -4.31
CA PRO A 345 3.02 1.36 -4.74
C PRO A 345 3.17 -0.05 -4.16
N SER A 346 2.03 -0.70 -3.89
CA SER A 346 1.92 -2.12 -3.58
C SER A 346 0.79 -2.73 -4.41
N TRP A 347 1.04 -3.87 -5.05
CA TRP A 347 0.01 -4.64 -5.73
C TRP A 347 -1.06 -5.13 -4.76
N LEU A 348 -2.30 -5.14 -5.25
CA LEU A 348 -3.38 -5.98 -4.74
C LEU A 348 -3.31 -7.36 -5.42
N ASP A 349 -4.01 -8.33 -4.84
CA ASP A 349 -3.90 -9.76 -5.20
C ASP A 349 -4.43 -10.13 -6.60
N ASP A 350 -5.02 -9.17 -7.30
CA ASP A 350 -5.58 -9.37 -8.63
C ASP A 350 -4.58 -9.08 -9.77
N GLY A 351 -3.39 -8.56 -9.45
CA GLY A 351 -2.34 -8.25 -10.43
C GLY A 351 -2.68 -7.11 -11.39
N ARG A 352 -3.72 -6.33 -11.06
CA ARG A 352 -4.21 -5.20 -11.84
C ARG A 352 -4.28 -3.92 -11.03
N HIS A 353 -4.66 -4.00 -9.76
CA HIS A 353 -4.78 -2.82 -8.90
C HIS A 353 -3.56 -2.67 -8.01
N VAL A 354 -3.26 -1.43 -7.69
CA VAL A 354 -2.21 -1.08 -6.74
C VAL A 354 -2.77 -0.08 -5.73
N VAL A 355 -2.37 -0.21 -4.47
CA VAL A 355 -2.54 0.88 -3.51
C VAL A 355 -1.24 1.66 -3.48
N TYR A 356 -1.33 2.99 -3.41
CA TYR A 356 -0.16 3.86 -3.39
C TYR A 356 -0.39 5.08 -2.50
N THR A 357 0.69 5.77 -2.15
CA THR A 357 0.64 7.03 -1.41
C THR A 357 0.56 8.20 -2.39
N ALA A 358 -0.57 8.90 -2.37
CA ALA A 358 -0.72 10.21 -3.03
C ALA A 358 -0.17 11.30 -2.10
N ARG A 359 0.81 12.09 -2.56
CA ARG A 359 1.48 13.13 -1.77
C ARG A 359 1.51 14.47 -2.49
N SER A 360 1.11 15.52 -1.78
CA SER A 360 1.39 16.91 -2.10
C SER A 360 2.21 17.56 -0.97
N ALA A 361 2.52 18.85 -1.09
CA ALA A 361 3.28 19.58 -0.07
C ALA A 361 2.65 19.47 1.34
N ASN A 362 1.32 19.51 1.41
CA ASN A 362 0.59 19.61 2.68
C ASN A 362 -0.34 18.42 2.94
N ASN A 363 -0.40 17.44 2.04
CA ASN A 363 -1.34 16.34 2.17
C ASN A 363 -0.72 15.01 1.74
N ARG A 364 -1.12 13.95 2.42
CA ARG A 364 -0.82 12.56 2.07
C ARG A 364 -2.06 11.72 2.31
N ARG A 365 -2.36 10.84 1.37
CA ARG A 365 -3.50 9.92 1.46
C ARG A 365 -3.23 8.65 0.68
N LEU A 366 -3.93 7.59 1.04
CA LEU A 366 -3.88 6.33 0.30
C LEU A 366 -4.90 6.33 -0.85
N CYS A 367 -4.48 5.81 -2.00
CA CYS A 367 -5.31 5.70 -3.19
C CYS A 367 -5.20 4.29 -3.78
N ILE A 368 -6.30 3.78 -4.33
CA ILE A 368 -6.33 2.61 -5.21
C ILE A 368 -6.20 3.12 -6.65
N LEU A 369 -5.29 2.54 -7.42
CA LEU A 369 -5.11 2.77 -8.84
C LEU A 369 -5.40 1.48 -9.61
N ASP A 370 -6.30 1.57 -10.59
CA ASP A 370 -6.43 0.56 -11.64
C ASP A 370 -5.39 0.83 -12.73
N THR A 371 -4.41 -0.08 -12.87
CA THR A 371 -3.28 0.13 -13.79
C THR A 371 -3.66 0.03 -15.28
N GLU A 372 -4.85 -0.52 -15.60
CA GLU A 372 -5.33 -0.61 -16.97
C GLU A 372 -6.10 0.63 -17.41
N THR A 373 -6.99 1.15 -16.55
CA THR A 373 -7.79 2.34 -16.86
C THR A 373 -7.14 3.65 -16.44
N GLY A 374 -6.17 3.60 -15.54
CA GLY A 374 -5.62 4.78 -14.89
C GLY A 374 -6.56 5.41 -13.86
N LYS A 375 -7.72 4.79 -13.57
CA LYS A 375 -8.65 5.28 -12.55
C LYS A 375 -7.97 5.25 -11.19
N SER A 376 -7.88 6.41 -10.55
CA SER A 376 -7.33 6.55 -9.20
C SER A 376 -8.41 7.03 -8.24
N THR A 377 -8.64 6.28 -7.17
CA THR A 377 -9.67 6.56 -6.18
C THR A 377 -9.07 6.64 -4.77
N PRO A 378 -9.30 7.71 -4.00
CA PRO A 378 -8.89 7.78 -2.60
C PRO A 378 -9.60 6.73 -1.74
N ILE A 379 -8.87 6.09 -0.84
CA ILE A 379 -9.44 5.10 0.10
C ILE A 379 -10.23 5.82 1.22
N ALA A 380 -9.68 6.90 1.78
CA ALA A 380 -10.38 7.86 2.63
C ALA A 380 -9.61 9.19 2.74
N SER A 381 -10.28 10.23 3.25
CA SER A 381 -9.79 11.59 3.45
C SER A 381 -9.40 11.83 4.92
N VAL A 382 -8.18 11.47 5.30
CA VAL A 382 -7.59 11.94 6.56
C VAL A 382 -6.26 12.62 6.23
N SER A 383 -6.15 13.89 6.61
CA SER A 383 -5.03 14.82 6.30
C SER A 383 -3.68 14.45 6.94
N SER A 384 -3.54 13.23 7.45
CA SER A 384 -2.48 12.86 8.39
C SER A 384 -1.91 11.44 8.19
N GLU A 385 -2.20 10.81 7.06
CA GLU A 385 -1.68 9.48 6.73
C GLU A 385 -0.30 9.59 6.06
N LYS A 386 0.75 9.21 6.78
CA LYS A 386 2.10 9.11 6.20
C LYS A 386 2.39 7.65 5.98
N GLY A 387 2.66 7.24 4.75
CA GLY A 387 3.39 6.01 4.51
C GLY A 387 2.70 5.06 3.57
N SER A 388 3.47 4.05 3.22
CA SER A 388 3.17 3.15 2.15
C SER A 388 2.08 2.14 2.56
N PRO A 389 1.10 1.86 1.69
CA PRO A 389 0.07 0.86 1.89
C PRO A 389 0.59 -0.55 1.63
N TRP A 390 0.35 -1.50 2.53
CA TRP A 390 0.75 -2.91 2.35
C TRP A 390 -0.40 -3.84 2.61
N LEU A 391 -0.57 -4.81 1.72
CA LEU A 391 -1.78 -5.58 1.64
C LEU A 391 -1.53 -7.07 1.85
N GLN A 392 -2.61 -7.75 2.26
CA GLN A 392 -2.73 -9.20 2.32
C GLN A 392 -4.16 -9.62 2.02
#